data_AF-A0A1G0F9C3-F1
#
_entry.id   AF-A0A1G0F9C3-F1
#
_cell.length_a   1.000
_cell.length_b   1.000
_cell.length_c   1.000
_cell.angle_alpha   90.00
_cell.angle_beta   90.00
_cell.angle_gamma   90.00
#
_symmetry.space_group_name_H-M   'P 1'
#
loop_
_entity.id
_entity.type
_entity.pdbx_description
1 polymer ?
#
loop_
_entity_poly.entity_id
_entity_poly.type
_entity_poly.pdbx_seq_one_letter_code
_entity_poly.pdbx_strand_id
1 'polypeptide(L)'
;MRKIFLSLLSVSVITFAKPPATNLGLLKKQLNTYCSSGQYMQDIADALRPAKLYLWERIQSNHQNKKLAVVFDADETMIGSVQLMQSNDFGETPAYVMSMLKGGKSSVIKPTLELYRFAQKNHVATFIITGRPETLQKTTEQNFKNDGYKNWTYLYMSPVNPVTKPHSIVPFKTAMRKKITQAGYDIVLNVGDQYSDLSGGYADKDVKLPNPFYYVP
;
A
#
# COMPACT_ATOMS: atom_id res chain seq x y z
N MET A 1 -0.05 -21.88 -80.14
CA MET A 1 -0.06 -20.60 -79.38
C MET A 1 -0.27 -20.91 -77.91
N ARG A 2 0.76 -20.76 -77.06
CA ARG A 2 0.71 -21.12 -75.62
C ARG A 2 0.69 -19.82 -74.82
N LYS A 3 -0.44 -19.49 -74.17
CA LYS A 3 -0.58 -18.27 -73.36
C LYS A 3 0.04 -18.52 -71.98
N ILE A 4 1.11 -17.79 -71.67
CA ILE A 4 1.72 -17.77 -70.33
C ILE A 4 0.88 -16.81 -69.48
N PHE A 5 0.25 -17.32 -68.43
CA PHE A 5 -0.40 -16.51 -67.41
C PHE A 5 0.64 -16.14 -66.34
N LEU A 6 1.04 -14.87 -66.29
CA LEU A 6 1.82 -14.34 -65.18
C LEU A 6 0.86 -14.11 -64.00
N SER A 7 0.99 -14.92 -62.95
CA SER A 7 0.35 -14.68 -61.66
C SER A 7 1.20 -13.67 -60.90
N LEU A 8 0.68 -12.44 -60.72
CA LEU A 8 1.25 -11.45 -59.82
C LEU A 8 0.82 -11.79 -58.39
N LEU A 9 1.75 -12.31 -57.59
CA LEU A 9 1.57 -12.41 -56.14
C LEU A 9 1.65 -10.99 -55.56
N SER A 10 0.50 -10.45 -55.13
CA SER A 10 0.47 -9.22 -54.34
C SER A 10 0.88 -9.53 -52.90
N VAL A 11 2.13 -9.21 -52.54
CA VAL A 11 2.58 -9.24 -51.15
C VAL A 11 2.05 -7.98 -50.46
N SER A 12 1.00 -8.11 -49.66
CA SER A 12 0.53 -7.03 -48.79
C SER A 12 1.54 -6.77 -47.68
N VAL A 13 2.26 -5.67 -47.79
CA VAL A 13 3.12 -5.17 -46.72
C VAL A 13 2.21 -4.50 -45.68
N ILE A 14 1.94 -5.19 -44.58
CA ILE A 14 1.20 -4.60 -43.46
C ILE A 14 2.18 -3.73 -42.67
N THR A 15 2.01 -2.41 -42.77
CA THR A 15 2.71 -1.46 -41.91
C THR A 15 1.95 -1.33 -40.59
N PHE A 16 2.54 -1.79 -39.49
CA PHE A 16 1.96 -1.62 -38.16
C PHE A 16 2.35 -0.26 -37.57
N ALA A 17 1.39 0.41 -36.92
CA ALA A 17 1.68 1.58 -36.10
C ALA A 17 2.50 1.17 -34.87
N LYS A 18 3.29 2.10 -34.31
CA LYS A 18 3.94 1.92 -33.00
C LYS A 18 2.86 1.57 -31.96
N PRO A 19 3.09 0.61 -31.05
CA PRO A 19 2.12 0.27 -30.02
C PRO A 19 1.69 1.53 -29.26
N PRO A 20 0.37 1.75 -29.07
CA PRO A 20 -0.10 2.89 -28.31
C PRO A 20 0.27 2.73 -26.82
N ALA A 21 0.04 3.79 -26.05
CA ALA A 21 0.02 3.67 -24.59
C ALA A 21 -0.98 2.58 -24.15
N THR A 22 -0.76 2.01 -22.96
CA THR A 22 -1.63 0.97 -22.39
C THR A 22 -3.09 1.37 -22.46
N ASN A 23 -3.93 0.50 -23.01
CA ASN A 23 -5.36 0.77 -23.12
C ASN A 23 -6.00 0.79 -21.71
N LEU A 24 -6.52 1.94 -21.31
CA LEU A 24 -7.11 2.14 -19.98
C LEU A 24 -8.27 1.17 -19.69
N GLY A 25 -9.13 0.90 -20.68
CA GLY A 25 -10.26 -0.02 -20.51
C GLY A 25 -9.80 -1.47 -20.28
N LEU A 26 -8.74 -1.91 -20.97
CA LEU A 26 -8.12 -3.21 -20.70
C LEU A 26 -7.43 -3.26 -19.34
N LEU A 27 -6.73 -2.18 -18.95
CA LEU A 27 -6.09 -2.09 -17.64
C LEU A 27 -7.11 -2.18 -16.50
N LYS A 28 -8.24 -1.46 -16.58
CA LYS A 28 -9.32 -1.53 -15.59
C LYS A 28 -9.92 -2.94 -15.49
N LYS A 29 -10.08 -3.64 -16.61
CA LYS A 29 -10.50 -5.06 -16.61
C LYS A 29 -9.48 -5.96 -15.91
N GLN A 30 -8.19 -5.78 -16.20
CA GLN A 30 -7.11 -6.51 -15.55
C GLN A 30 -7.07 -6.26 -14.03
N LEU A 31 -7.22 -5.01 -13.60
CA LEU A 31 -7.29 -4.64 -12.18
C LEU A 31 -8.50 -5.30 -11.48
N ASN A 32 -9.67 -5.30 -12.12
CA ASN A 32 -10.84 -6.00 -11.61
C ASN A 32 -10.57 -7.50 -11.42
N THR A 33 -9.97 -8.16 -12.42
CA THR A 33 -9.60 -9.58 -12.31
C THR A 33 -8.56 -9.80 -11.20
N TYR A 34 -7.55 -8.96 -11.11
CA TYR A 34 -6.50 -9.03 -10.09
C TYR A 34 -7.06 -8.95 -8.65
N CYS A 35 -8.02 -8.06 -8.43
CA CYS A 35 -8.71 -7.94 -7.14
C CYS A 35 -9.67 -9.10 -6.87
N SER A 36 -10.57 -9.41 -7.82
CA SER A 36 -11.66 -10.37 -7.60
C SER A 36 -11.20 -11.83 -7.61
N SER A 37 -10.04 -12.13 -8.20
CA SER A 37 -9.43 -13.48 -8.16
C SER A 37 -8.80 -13.82 -6.81
N GLY A 38 -8.59 -12.83 -5.93
CA GLY A 38 -7.83 -12.99 -4.69
C GLY A 38 -6.32 -12.83 -4.86
N GLN A 39 -5.81 -12.70 -6.09
CA GLN A 39 -4.38 -12.52 -6.36
C GLN A 39 -3.81 -11.29 -5.64
N TYR A 40 -4.55 -10.18 -5.60
CA TYR A 40 -4.14 -8.99 -4.84
C TYR A 40 -3.83 -9.29 -3.36
N MET A 41 -4.69 -10.07 -2.69
CA MET A 41 -4.48 -10.43 -1.29
C MET A 41 -3.33 -11.42 -1.12
N GLN A 42 -3.14 -12.32 -2.09
CA GLN A 42 -2.04 -13.27 -2.12
C GLN A 42 -0.69 -12.54 -2.26
N ASP A 43 -0.59 -11.56 -3.16
CA ASP A 43 0.64 -10.79 -3.37
C ASP A 43 1.01 -9.96 -2.12
N ILE A 44 0.02 -9.41 -1.42
CA ILE A 44 0.24 -8.78 -0.10
C ILE A 44 0.79 -9.80 0.90
N ALA A 45 0.17 -10.99 1.00
CA ALA A 45 0.63 -12.03 1.92
C ALA A 45 2.06 -12.49 1.59
N ASP A 46 2.39 -12.58 0.31
CA ASP A 46 3.70 -13.00 -0.18
C ASP A 46 4.78 -11.96 0.11
N ALA A 47 4.45 -10.67 0.03
CA ALA A 47 5.35 -9.58 0.45
C ALA A 47 5.60 -9.58 1.98
N LEU A 48 4.57 -9.88 2.78
CA LEU A 48 4.65 -9.85 4.24
C LEU A 48 5.28 -11.10 4.86
N ARG A 49 5.23 -12.24 4.18
CA ARG A 49 5.79 -13.51 4.65
C ARG A 49 7.28 -13.43 5.02
N PRO A 50 8.20 -12.95 4.15
CA PRO A 50 9.60 -12.78 4.55
C PRO A 50 9.79 -11.71 5.63
N ALA A 51 8.95 -10.67 5.65
CA ALA A 51 9.00 -9.64 6.70
C ALA A 51 8.66 -10.22 8.08
N LYS A 52 7.64 -11.07 8.18
CA LYS A 52 7.28 -11.77 9.43
C LYS A 52 8.40 -12.68 9.93
N LEU A 53 9.07 -13.40 9.02
CA LEU A 53 10.24 -14.22 9.37
C LEU A 53 11.39 -13.36 9.90
N TYR A 54 11.71 -12.26 9.22
CA TYR A 54 12.74 -11.33 9.68
C TYR A 54 12.41 -10.72 11.05
N LEU A 55 11.16 -10.33 11.28
CA LEU A 55 10.71 -9.84 12.58
C LEU A 55 10.91 -10.89 13.68
N TRP A 56 10.58 -12.15 13.40
CA TRP A 56 10.83 -13.26 14.32
C TRP A 56 12.31 -13.41 14.66
N GLU A 57 13.19 -13.41 13.66
CA GLU A 57 14.65 -13.49 13.85
C GLU A 57 15.18 -12.32 14.70
N ARG A 58 14.67 -11.10 14.45
CA ARG A 58 15.04 -9.91 15.24
C ARG A 58 14.54 -9.99 16.68
N ILE A 59 13.37 -10.57 16.93
CA ILE A 59 12.88 -10.86 18.28
C ILE A 59 13.80 -11.86 18.99
N GLN A 60 14.14 -12.98 18.35
CA GLN A 60 14.98 -14.03 18.96
C GLN A 60 16.41 -13.56 19.27
N SER A 61 16.95 -12.67 18.44
CA SER A 61 18.29 -12.10 18.61
C SER A 61 18.35 -10.86 19.52
N ASN A 62 17.23 -10.44 20.12
CA ASN A 62 17.16 -9.22 20.94
C ASN A 62 17.71 -9.39 22.37
N HIS A 63 18.95 -9.86 22.50
CA HIS A 63 19.58 -10.10 23.81
C HIS A 63 19.84 -8.83 24.63
N GLN A 64 19.83 -7.66 23.98
CA GLN A 64 20.04 -6.35 24.61
C GLN A 64 18.72 -5.70 25.07
N ASN A 65 17.58 -6.39 24.98
CA ASN A 65 16.26 -5.87 25.36
C ASN A 65 15.93 -4.52 24.71
N LYS A 66 16.31 -4.33 23.44
CA LYS A 66 15.94 -3.14 22.68
C LYS A 66 14.41 -3.07 22.57
N LYS A 67 13.87 -1.85 22.54
CA LYS A 67 12.44 -1.60 22.30
C LYS A 67 12.13 -1.78 20.82
N LEU A 68 11.87 -3.01 20.39
CA LEU A 68 11.57 -3.28 18.98
C LEU A 68 10.24 -2.63 18.57
N ALA A 69 10.17 -2.16 17.33
CA ALA A 69 8.98 -1.56 16.76
C ALA A 69 8.73 -2.03 15.32
N VAL A 70 7.45 -2.03 14.92
CA VAL A 70 7.00 -2.06 13.53
C VAL A 70 6.20 -0.80 13.25
N VAL A 71 6.47 -0.17 12.12
CA VAL A 71 5.71 0.96 11.59
C VAL A 71 4.84 0.46 10.44
N PHE A 72 3.57 0.86 10.44
CA PHE A 72 2.62 0.59 9.37
C PHE A 72 2.08 1.90 8.78
N ASP A 73 1.95 1.97 7.45
CA ASP A 73 0.97 2.87 6.82
C ASP A 73 -0.47 2.34 7.03
N ALA A 74 -1.47 3.20 6.82
CA ALA A 74 -2.89 2.88 6.94
C ALA A 74 -3.53 2.38 5.63
N ASP A 75 -3.66 3.27 4.65
CA ASP A 75 -4.51 3.09 3.47
C ASP A 75 -3.80 2.18 2.48
N GLU A 76 -4.49 1.19 1.91
CA GLU A 76 -3.91 0.12 1.07
C GLU A 76 -2.81 -0.73 1.74
N THR A 77 -2.51 -0.48 3.02
CA THR A 77 -1.54 -1.23 3.82
C THR A 77 -2.21 -2.04 4.94
N MET A 78 -2.91 -1.38 5.87
CA MET A 78 -3.67 -2.02 6.95
C MET A 78 -5.14 -2.25 6.56
N ILE A 79 -5.70 -1.31 5.78
CA ILE A 79 -7.09 -1.29 5.33
C ILE A 79 -7.11 -1.01 3.83
N GLY A 80 -7.95 -1.73 3.08
CA GLY A 80 -8.07 -1.60 1.63
C GLY A 80 -9.41 -1.03 1.21
N SER A 81 -9.40 -0.23 0.15
CA SER A 81 -10.56 0.46 -0.43
C SER A 81 -11.04 -0.17 -1.75
N VAL A 82 -10.60 -1.40 -2.07
CA VAL A 82 -10.86 -2.10 -3.36
C VAL A 82 -12.32 -2.03 -3.79
N GLN A 83 -13.27 -2.31 -2.88
CA GLN A 83 -14.70 -2.28 -3.22
C GLN A 83 -15.17 -0.90 -3.63
N LEU A 84 -14.67 0.14 -2.95
CA LEU A 84 -14.97 1.53 -3.27
C LEU A 84 -14.35 1.89 -4.63
N MET A 85 -13.12 1.43 -4.91
CA MET A 85 -12.42 1.72 -6.17
C MET A 85 -13.09 1.05 -7.36
N GLN A 86 -13.50 -0.22 -7.21
CA GLN A 86 -14.27 -0.93 -8.23
C GLN A 86 -15.61 -0.25 -8.50
N SER A 87 -16.29 0.24 -7.46
CA SER A 87 -17.58 0.94 -7.62
C SER A 87 -17.48 2.28 -8.34
N ASN A 88 -16.28 2.89 -8.36
CA ASN A 88 -16.01 4.14 -9.06
C ASN A 88 -15.18 3.94 -10.35
N ASP A 89 -15.13 2.71 -10.88
CA ASP A 89 -14.36 2.34 -12.08
C ASP A 89 -12.89 2.81 -12.03
N PHE A 90 -12.27 2.72 -10.84
CA PHE A 90 -10.90 3.17 -10.53
C PHE A 90 -10.63 4.65 -10.84
N GLY A 91 -11.68 5.47 -10.92
CA GLY A 91 -11.52 6.92 -10.98
C GLY A 91 -11.25 7.49 -9.59
N GLU A 92 -10.52 8.60 -9.52
CA GLU A 92 -10.33 9.36 -8.28
C GLU A 92 -10.87 10.78 -8.43
N THR A 93 -11.75 11.16 -7.51
CA THR A 93 -12.19 12.55 -7.34
C THR A 93 -11.92 12.98 -5.90
N PRO A 94 -11.78 14.29 -5.60
CA PRO A 94 -11.63 14.77 -4.23
C PRO A 94 -12.71 14.25 -3.27
N ALA A 95 -13.97 14.19 -3.72
CA ALA A 95 -15.09 13.67 -2.93
C ALA A 95 -14.93 12.17 -2.64
N TYR A 96 -14.48 11.42 -3.64
CA TYR A 96 -14.20 10.00 -3.54
C TYR A 96 -13.05 9.71 -2.56
N VAL A 97 -11.92 10.41 -2.70
CA VAL A 97 -10.79 10.31 -1.76
C VAL A 97 -11.24 10.62 -0.33
N MET A 98 -12.00 11.70 -0.12
CA MET A 98 -12.54 12.01 1.20
C MET A 98 -13.49 10.93 1.75
N SER A 99 -14.22 10.21 0.90
CA SER A 99 -15.04 9.06 1.31
C SER A 99 -14.17 7.89 1.76
N MET A 100 -13.10 7.58 1.03
CA MET A 100 -12.11 6.56 1.41
C MET A 100 -11.49 6.87 2.79
N LEU A 101 -11.00 8.11 2.98
CA LEU A 101 -10.34 8.50 4.24
C LEU A 101 -11.28 8.45 5.45
N LYS A 102 -12.60 8.66 5.27
CA LYS A 102 -13.59 8.54 6.34
C LYS A 102 -13.93 7.08 6.69
N GLY A 103 -13.39 6.10 5.98
CA GLY A 103 -13.65 4.67 6.16
C GLY A 103 -14.87 4.17 5.39
N GLY A 104 -15.22 4.80 4.27
CA GLY A 104 -16.25 4.27 3.39
C GLY A 104 -15.85 2.89 2.84
N LYS A 105 -16.68 1.86 3.08
CA LYS A 105 -16.52 0.48 2.58
C LYS A 105 -15.08 -0.07 2.65
N SER A 106 -14.29 0.32 3.65
CA SER A 106 -12.94 -0.21 3.83
C SER A 106 -13.00 -1.66 4.29
N SER A 107 -12.03 -2.45 3.82
CA SER A 107 -11.89 -3.86 4.15
C SER A 107 -10.54 -4.10 4.82
N VAL A 108 -10.53 -4.94 5.86
CA VAL A 108 -9.29 -5.30 6.54
C VAL A 108 -8.36 -6.06 5.60
N ILE A 109 -7.11 -5.62 5.50
CA ILE A 109 -6.06 -6.39 4.82
C ILE A 109 -5.57 -7.45 5.81
N LYS A 110 -6.16 -8.64 5.72
CA LYS A 110 -5.98 -9.72 6.70
C LYS A 110 -4.51 -10.10 6.93
N PRO A 111 -3.65 -10.25 5.91
CA PRO A 111 -2.24 -10.56 6.13
C PRO A 111 -1.51 -9.50 6.96
N THR A 112 -1.84 -8.22 6.77
CA THR A 112 -1.28 -7.12 7.58
C THR A 112 -1.76 -7.19 9.03
N LEU A 113 -3.05 -7.48 9.25
CA LEU A 113 -3.60 -7.66 10.60
C LEU A 113 -2.92 -8.83 11.33
N GLU A 114 -2.60 -9.91 10.61
CA GLU A 114 -1.85 -11.04 11.18
C GLU A 114 -0.43 -10.64 11.59
N LEU A 115 0.30 -9.88 10.77
CA LEU A 115 1.62 -9.34 11.13
C LEU A 115 1.53 -8.39 12.33
N TYR A 116 0.55 -7.48 12.34
CA TYR A 116 0.31 -6.55 13.44
C TYR A 116 0.08 -7.29 14.77
N ARG A 117 -0.81 -8.29 14.79
CA ARG A 117 -1.08 -9.11 15.97
C ARG A 117 0.14 -9.95 16.38
N PHE A 118 0.89 -10.45 15.40
CA PHE A 118 2.13 -11.17 15.68
C PHE A 118 3.17 -10.29 16.37
N ALA A 119 3.35 -9.04 15.91
CA ALA A 119 4.22 -8.07 16.57
C ALA A 119 3.79 -7.85 18.02
N GLN A 120 2.51 -7.53 18.26
CA GLN A 120 1.98 -7.29 19.61
C GLN A 120 2.11 -8.50 20.54
N LYS A 121 1.78 -9.70 20.04
CA LYS A 121 1.89 -10.95 20.82
C LYS A 121 3.32 -11.20 21.31
N ASN A 122 4.31 -10.71 20.57
CA ASN A 122 5.73 -10.83 20.91
C ASN A 122 6.32 -9.55 21.52
N HIS A 123 5.47 -8.69 22.10
CA HIS A 123 5.87 -7.45 22.78
C HIS A 123 6.64 -6.45 21.92
N VAL A 124 6.44 -6.49 20.60
CA VAL A 124 6.97 -5.50 19.67
C VAL A 124 5.96 -4.35 19.58
N ALA A 125 6.46 -3.13 19.72
CA ALA A 125 5.64 -1.93 19.63
C ALA A 125 5.11 -1.74 18.20
N THR A 126 3.86 -1.30 18.07
CA THR A 126 3.23 -1.08 16.76
C THR A 126 2.86 0.39 16.62
N PHE A 127 3.49 1.07 15.66
CA PHE A 127 3.23 2.45 15.32
C PHE A 127 2.51 2.54 13.98
N ILE A 128 1.66 3.55 13.84
CA ILE A 128 0.95 3.82 12.58
C ILE A 128 1.30 5.25 12.16
N ILE A 129 1.71 5.43 10.90
CA ILE A 129 1.99 6.75 10.31
C ILE A 129 1.19 6.86 9.01
N THR A 130 0.18 7.72 8.99
CA THR A 130 -0.77 7.83 7.87
C THR A 130 -0.78 9.21 7.23
N GLY A 131 -1.07 9.26 5.93
CA GLY A 131 -1.37 10.50 5.21
C GLY A 131 -2.75 11.10 5.52
N ARG A 132 -3.60 10.39 6.27
CA ARG A 132 -4.90 10.92 6.72
C ARG A 132 -4.71 12.19 7.56
N PRO A 133 -5.52 13.25 7.35
CA PRO A 133 -5.39 14.48 8.11
C PRO A 133 -5.80 14.30 9.57
N GLU A 134 -5.18 15.06 10.48
CA GLU A 134 -5.51 15.11 11.92
C GLU A 134 -7.00 15.31 12.22
N THR A 135 -7.72 16.03 11.35
CA THR A 135 -9.18 16.24 11.47
C THR A 135 -9.99 14.94 11.42
N LEU A 136 -9.41 13.84 10.92
CA LEU A 136 -10.01 12.51 10.85
C LEU A 136 -9.50 11.54 11.93
N GLN A 137 -8.75 12.01 12.94
CA GLN A 137 -8.13 11.14 13.93
C GLN A 137 -9.15 10.22 14.63
N LYS A 138 -10.20 10.79 15.24
CA LYS A 138 -11.20 9.99 15.97
C LYS A 138 -11.88 8.94 15.09
N THR A 139 -12.23 9.31 13.85
CA THR A 139 -12.84 8.40 12.89
C THR A 139 -11.88 7.28 12.51
N THR A 140 -10.61 7.60 12.25
CA THR A 140 -9.58 6.62 11.89
C THR A 140 -9.34 5.63 13.03
N GLU A 141 -9.21 6.11 14.27
CA GLU A 141 -9.06 5.24 15.44
C GLU A 141 -10.25 4.32 15.65
N GLN A 142 -11.48 4.82 15.45
CA GLN A 142 -12.69 4.00 15.58
C GLN A 142 -12.74 2.91 14.50
N ASN A 143 -12.40 3.24 13.26
CA ASN A 143 -12.38 2.27 12.16
C ASN A 143 -11.34 1.19 12.42
N PHE A 144 -10.11 1.55 12.82
CA PHE A 144 -9.09 0.56 13.20
C PHE A 144 -9.56 -0.38 14.33
N LYS A 145 -10.21 0.15 15.37
CA LYS A 145 -10.76 -0.67 16.46
C LYS A 145 -11.80 -1.66 15.97
N ASN A 146 -12.70 -1.22 15.08
CA ASN A 146 -13.73 -2.05 14.45
C ASN A 146 -13.11 -3.15 13.57
N ASP A 147 -12.03 -2.81 12.86
CA ASP A 147 -11.26 -3.68 11.99
C ASP A 147 -10.32 -4.64 12.74
N GLY A 148 -10.31 -4.56 14.08
CA GLY A 148 -9.55 -5.48 14.93
C GLY A 148 -8.10 -5.07 15.18
N TYR A 149 -7.70 -3.87 14.75
CA TYR A 149 -6.46 -3.21 15.14
C TYR A 149 -6.68 -2.46 16.46
N LYS A 150 -5.99 -2.89 17.52
CA LYS A 150 -6.12 -2.31 18.86
C LYS A 150 -4.73 -2.13 19.47
N ASN A 151 -4.62 -1.33 20.54
CA ASN A 151 -3.41 -1.21 21.35
C ASN A 151 -2.14 -0.78 20.57
N TRP A 152 -2.29 0.06 19.54
CA TRP A 152 -1.11 0.67 18.92
C TRP A 152 -0.40 1.56 19.93
N THR A 153 0.92 1.69 19.79
CA THR A 153 1.74 2.55 20.66
C THR A 153 1.47 4.02 20.37
N TYR A 154 1.41 4.40 19.09
CA TYR A 154 0.99 5.74 18.68
C TYR A 154 0.48 5.74 17.23
N LEU A 155 -0.48 6.63 16.95
CA LEU A 155 -1.00 6.93 15.61
C LEU A 155 -0.60 8.36 15.25
N TYR A 156 0.27 8.51 14.25
CA TYR A 156 0.67 9.80 13.69
C TYR A 156 -0.20 10.12 12.47
N MET A 157 -1.00 11.18 12.60
CA MET A 157 -1.85 11.73 11.53
C MET A 157 -1.11 12.86 10.81
N SER A 158 -1.38 13.06 9.52
CA SER A 158 -0.79 14.15 8.75
C SER A 158 -1.33 15.51 9.22
N PRO A 159 -0.47 16.53 9.44
CA PRO A 159 -0.91 17.88 9.78
C PRO A 159 -1.53 18.62 8.59
N VAL A 160 -1.44 18.04 7.39
CA VAL A 160 -1.92 18.64 6.14
C VAL A 160 -2.92 17.71 5.47
N ASN A 161 -4.01 18.28 4.98
CA ASN A 161 -5.00 17.55 4.21
C ASN A 161 -4.51 17.37 2.76
N PRO A 162 -4.31 16.11 2.29
CA PRO A 162 -3.79 15.84 0.96
C PRO A 162 -4.72 16.30 -0.16
N VAL A 163 -6.03 16.42 0.11
CA VAL A 163 -7.04 16.86 -0.87
C VAL A 163 -6.96 18.37 -1.13
N THR A 164 -6.70 19.17 -0.09
CA THR A 164 -6.68 20.64 -0.23
C THR A 164 -5.28 21.20 -0.44
N LYS A 165 -4.23 20.48 -0.03
CA LYS A 165 -2.83 20.87 -0.16
C LYS A 165 -1.99 19.65 -0.55
N PRO A 166 -2.00 19.25 -1.84
CA PRO A 166 -1.19 18.14 -2.31
C PRO A 166 0.30 18.50 -2.18
N HIS A 167 1.03 17.71 -1.41
CA HIS A 167 2.47 17.82 -1.22
C HIS A 167 3.00 16.41 -0.90
N SER A 168 4.30 16.18 -1.10
CA SER A 168 4.90 14.90 -0.77
C SER A 168 4.76 14.63 0.73
N ILE A 169 4.31 13.43 1.09
CA ILE A 169 4.15 13.00 2.48
C ILE A 169 5.48 12.52 3.10
N VAL A 170 6.52 12.33 2.28
CA VAL A 170 7.84 11.80 2.68
C VAL A 170 8.47 12.56 3.85
N PRO A 171 8.56 13.91 3.86
CA PRO A 171 9.18 14.63 4.96
C PRO A 171 8.47 14.39 6.29
N PHE A 172 7.13 14.35 6.27
CA PHE A 172 6.33 14.06 7.46
C PHE A 172 6.59 12.63 7.97
N LYS A 173 6.47 11.62 7.11
CA LYS A 173 6.66 10.22 7.53
C LYS A 173 8.08 9.95 8.02
N THR A 174 9.08 10.52 7.34
CA THR A 174 10.48 10.46 7.75
C THR A 174 10.69 11.08 9.13
N ALA A 175 10.12 12.27 9.38
CA ALA A 175 10.22 12.93 10.68
C ALA A 175 9.56 12.10 11.80
N MET A 176 8.43 11.43 11.52
CA MET A 176 7.76 10.58 12.50
C MET A 176 8.57 9.30 12.80
N ARG A 177 9.15 8.64 11.81
CA ARG A 177 10.06 7.50 12.07
C ARG A 177 11.32 7.92 12.83
N LYS A 178 11.90 9.06 12.49
CA LYS A 178 12.98 9.67 13.28
C LYS A 178 12.57 9.88 14.73
N LYS A 179 11.38 10.45 14.97
CA LYS A 179 10.83 10.66 16.32
C LYS A 179 10.68 9.35 17.10
N ILE A 180 10.23 8.28 16.44
CA ILE A 180 10.15 6.93 17.04
C ILE A 180 11.55 6.44 17.44
N THR A 181 12.54 6.53 16.56
CA THR A 181 13.92 6.11 16.91
C THR A 181 14.54 6.96 18.03
N GLN A 182 14.25 8.27 18.06
CA GLN A 182 14.70 9.17 19.12
C GLN A 182 14.04 8.87 20.48
N ALA A 183 12.85 8.27 20.48
CA ALA A 183 12.21 7.74 21.68
C ALA A 183 12.80 6.39 22.16
N GLY A 184 13.86 5.90 21.50
CA GLY A 184 14.61 4.71 21.87
C GLY A 184 14.08 3.41 21.28
N TYR A 185 13.20 3.49 20.28
CA TYR A 185 12.72 2.31 19.56
C TYR A 185 13.66 1.91 18.42
N ASP A 186 13.80 0.60 18.23
CA ASP A 186 14.50 -0.03 17.12
C ASP A 186 13.45 -0.50 16.10
N ILE A 187 13.28 0.25 15.01
CA ILE A 187 12.23 -0.03 14.02
C ILE A 187 12.71 -1.17 13.12
N VAL A 188 12.17 -2.37 13.35
CA VAL A 188 12.55 -3.59 12.63
C VAL A 188 11.92 -3.63 11.24
N LEU A 189 10.67 -3.21 11.13
CA LEU A 189 9.93 -3.21 9.87
C LEU A 189 9.23 -1.86 9.67
N ASN A 190 9.26 -1.36 8.44
CA ASN A 190 8.43 -0.26 7.96
C ASN A 190 7.61 -0.76 6.78
N VAL A 191 6.29 -0.85 6.95
CA VAL A 191 5.38 -1.51 6.02
C VAL A 191 4.49 -0.45 5.37
N GLY A 192 4.46 -0.39 4.05
CA GLY A 192 3.67 0.57 3.30
C GLY A 192 3.46 0.16 1.85
N ASP A 193 2.42 0.68 1.23
CA ASP A 193 2.03 0.38 -0.15
C ASP A 193 2.58 1.42 -1.13
N GLN A 194 3.11 2.55 -0.67
CA GLN A 194 3.75 3.58 -1.48
C GLN A 194 5.25 3.67 -1.17
N TYR A 195 6.06 4.05 -2.17
CA TYR A 195 7.46 4.39 -1.91
C TYR A 195 7.60 5.61 -0.98
N SER A 196 6.60 6.48 -0.95
CA SER A 196 6.56 7.61 -0.03
C SER A 196 6.49 7.21 1.45
N ASP A 197 6.03 5.99 1.74
CA ASP A 197 5.94 5.45 3.11
C ASP A 197 7.29 4.93 3.60
N LEU A 198 8.11 4.49 2.65
CA LEU A 198 9.37 3.78 2.87
C LEU A 198 10.58 4.72 2.78
N SER A 199 10.47 5.77 1.95
CA SER A 199 11.54 6.73 1.72
C SER A 199 11.93 7.48 2.99
N GLY A 200 13.23 7.70 3.18
CA GLY A 200 13.80 8.48 4.29
C GLY A 200 14.40 7.66 5.43
N GLY A 201 14.36 6.33 5.37
CA GLY A 201 15.10 5.42 6.27
C GLY A 201 14.48 5.28 7.67
N TYR A 202 15.33 4.98 8.66
CA TYR A 202 15.03 4.73 10.08
C TYR A 202 14.44 3.35 10.43
N ALA A 203 14.40 2.41 9.48
CA ALA A 203 13.99 1.03 9.73
C ALA A 203 15.04 0.04 9.22
N ASP A 204 15.12 -1.15 9.85
CA ASP A 204 15.99 -2.24 9.41
C ASP A 204 15.57 -2.77 8.03
N LYS A 205 14.26 -2.95 7.81
CA LYS A 205 13.68 -3.34 6.52
C LYS A 205 12.43 -2.56 6.17
N ASP A 206 12.41 -2.08 4.93
CA ASP A 206 11.19 -1.59 4.28
C ASP A 206 10.45 -2.75 3.58
N VAL A 207 9.12 -2.77 3.70
CA VAL A 207 8.24 -3.78 3.11
C VAL A 207 7.24 -3.08 2.21
N LYS A 208 7.47 -3.16 0.90
CA LYS A 208 6.61 -2.58 -0.14
C LYS A 208 5.47 -3.52 -0.47
N LEU A 209 4.24 -3.10 -0.17
CA LEU A 209 3.01 -3.78 -0.59
C LEU A 209 2.59 -3.32 -1.99
N PRO A 210 1.85 -4.15 -2.75
CA PRO A 210 1.28 -3.71 -4.02
C PRO A 210 0.17 -2.67 -3.78
N ASN A 211 0.18 -1.58 -4.53
CA ASN A 211 -0.97 -0.70 -4.72
C ASN A 211 -1.00 -0.31 -6.21
N PRO A 212 -1.85 -0.93 -7.02
CA PRO A 212 -1.95 -0.63 -8.44
C PRO A 212 -2.99 0.45 -8.75
N PHE A 213 -3.62 1.05 -7.73
CA PHE A 213 -4.80 1.88 -7.90
C PHE A 213 -4.47 3.37 -8.03
N TYR A 214 -3.50 3.83 -7.24
CA TYR A 214 -3.10 5.22 -7.21
C TYR A 214 -1.63 5.37 -6.79
N TYR A 215 -1.13 6.59 -6.95
CA TYR A 215 0.25 6.94 -6.64
C TYR A 215 0.31 8.15 -5.72
N VAL A 216 1.10 8.04 -4.65
CA VAL A 216 1.42 9.16 -3.75
C VAL A 216 2.90 9.51 -3.93
N PRO A 217 3.22 10.72 -4.39
CA PRO A 217 4.60 11.16 -4.57
C PRO A 217 5.35 11.42 -3.26
#